data_AF-A0A965P843-F1
#
_entry.id   AF-A0A965P843-F1
#
_cell.length_a   1.000
_cell.length_b   1.000
_cell.length_c   1.000
_cell.angle_alpha   90.00
_cell.angle_beta   90.00
_cell.angle_gamma   90.00
#
_symmetry.space_group_name_H-M   'P 1'
#
loop_
_entity.id
_entity.type
_entity.pdbx_description
1 polymer ?
#
loop_
_entity_poly.entity_id
_entity_poly.type
_entity_poly.pdbx_seq_one_letter_code
_entity_poly.pdbx_strand_id
1 'polypeptide(L)'
;MEKYGFVYIWMDRKHKRFYIGCHWGTQDDGYICSSNWMRRSYKRRPNDFKRRILEKVVSRDQLLIAEGKWLYLIPNEELGKKYYNLTNHVNGHWTSDNEKQISIKEKISNTKKKFWSSPESEAAREKIRQLNKEKGIKPPSRKGVPGWNKGLTKDTDQRIKNNSIAISKPKSNTKLMGRYNKFRDSLKQMTEGEING
;
A
#
# COMPACT_ATOMS: atom_id res chain seq x y z
N MET A 1 -21.12 3.91 -20.51
CA MET A 1 -21.90 3.48 -19.33
C MET A 1 -21.61 4.43 -18.19
N GLU A 2 -22.65 4.85 -17.48
CA GLU A 2 -22.50 5.68 -16.28
C GLU A 2 -21.91 4.86 -15.14
N LYS A 3 -21.03 5.49 -14.36
CA LYS A 3 -20.42 4.88 -13.17
C LYS A 3 -21.36 5.09 -12.00
N TYR A 4 -21.57 4.05 -11.20
CA TYR A 4 -22.35 4.13 -9.97
C TYR A 4 -21.67 3.34 -8.85
N GLY A 5 -22.04 3.64 -7.61
CA GLY A 5 -21.58 2.90 -6.45
C GLY A 5 -22.39 1.63 -6.27
N PHE A 6 -21.77 0.53 -5.89
CA PHE A 6 -22.51 -0.67 -5.53
C PHE A 6 -21.83 -1.44 -4.40
N VAL A 7 -22.65 -2.03 -3.54
CA VAL A 7 -22.24 -2.99 -2.52
C VAL A 7 -22.40 -4.39 -3.10
N TYR A 8 -21.40 -5.23 -2.91
CA TYR A 8 -21.38 -6.59 -3.43
C TYR A 8 -20.96 -7.59 -2.35
N ILE A 9 -21.31 -8.85 -2.59
CA ILE A 9 -20.85 -10.00 -1.83
C ILE A 9 -20.21 -11.03 -2.75
N TRP A 10 -19.05 -11.53 -2.35
CA TRP A 10 -18.43 -12.72 -2.91
C TRP A 10 -18.72 -13.93 -2.04
N MET A 11 -19.18 -15.02 -2.65
CA MET A 11 -19.24 -16.35 -2.03
C MET A 11 -18.11 -17.21 -2.58
N ASP A 12 -17.29 -17.72 -1.69
CA ASP A 12 -16.33 -18.78 -1.94
C ASP A 12 -16.98 -20.14 -1.72
N ARG A 13 -17.25 -20.86 -2.81
CA ARG A 13 -17.93 -22.17 -2.76
C ARG A 13 -17.09 -23.26 -2.08
N LYS A 14 -15.76 -23.18 -2.17
CA LYS A 14 -14.85 -24.23 -1.68
C LYS A 14 -14.70 -24.18 -0.17
N HIS A 15 -14.45 -23.00 0.40
CA HIS A 15 -14.29 -22.84 1.85
C HIS A 15 -15.55 -22.30 2.55
N LYS A 16 -16.65 -22.12 1.81
CA LYS A 16 -17.92 -21.60 2.32
C LYS A 16 -17.76 -20.25 3.03
N ARG A 17 -16.89 -19.40 2.47
CA ARG A 17 -16.58 -18.07 3.00
C ARG A 17 -17.26 -16.97 2.21
N PHE A 18 -17.48 -15.84 2.87
CA PHE A 18 -18.10 -14.67 2.28
C PHE A 18 -17.20 -13.46 2.36
N TYR A 19 -17.35 -12.51 1.45
CA TYR A 19 -16.70 -11.22 1.52
C TYR A 19 -17.67 -10.14 1.08
N ILE A 20 -17.85 -9.11 1.91
CA ILE A 20 -18.69 -7.95 1.61
C ILE A 20 -17.77 -6.75 1.39
N GLY A 21 -18.08 -5.94 0.37
CA GLY A 21 -17.40 -4.67 0.16
C GLY A 21 -18.17 -3.79 -0.82
N CYS A 22 -17.68 -2.56 -1.00
CA CYS A 22 -18.22 -1.63 -1.98
C CYS A 22 -17.23 -1.33 -3.12
N HIS A 23 -17.76 -0.83 -4.24
CA HIS A 23 -16.98 -0.34 -5.37
C HIS A 23 -17.70 0.81 -6.08
N TRP A 24 -16.92 1.73 -6.64
CA TRP A 24 -17.44 2.81 -7.48
C TRP A 24 -16.90 2.65 -8.90
N GLY A 25 -17.77 2.26 -9.82
CA GLY A 25 -17.35 1.93 -11.18
C GLY A 25 -18.46 1.30 -12.00
N THR A 26 -18.08 0.47 -12.96
CA THR A 26 -19.00 -0.35 -13.73
C THR A 26 -18.92 -1.79 -13.25
N GLN A 27 -19.96 -2.59 -13.44
CA GLN A 27 -19.92 -4.00 -13.01
C GLN A 27 -18.77 -4.77 -13.70
N ASP A 28 -18.42 -4.39 -14.93
CA ASP A 28 -17.47 -5.10 -15.79
C ASP A 28 -16.09 -4.46 -15.87
N ASP A 29 -15.72 -3.55 -14.95
CA ASP A 29 -14.40 -2.91 -14.96
C ASP A 29 -13.23 -3.80 -14.47
N GLY A 30 -13.50 -5.09 -14.24
CA GLY A 30 -12.52 -6.06 -13.76
C GLY A 30 -12.16 -5.92 -12.28
N TYR A 31 -12.82 -5.02 -11.52
CA TYR A 31 -12.60 -4.92 -10.09
C TYR A 31 -13.15 -6.14 -9.35
N ILE A 32 -12.32 -6.72 -8.46
CA ILE A 32 -12.64 -7.92 -7.68
C ILE A 32 -12.98 -7.56 -6.24
N CYS A 33 -11.99 -7.08 -5.48
CA CYS A 33 -12.13 -6.73 -4.06
C CYS A 33 -10.92 -5.97 -3.52
N SER A 34 -11.08 -5.33 -2.35
CA SER A 34 -10.00 -4.66 -1.62
C SER A 34 -9.20 -5.61 -0.72
N SER A 35 -9.76 -6.75 -0.31
CA SER A 35 -9.08 -7.74 0.54
C SER A 35 -7.94 -8.47 -0.19
N ASN A 36 -6.71 -8.30 0.31
CA ASN A 36 -5.52 -8.97 -0.22
C ASN A 36 -5.60 -10.49 -0.13
N TRP A 37 -6.12 -11.04 0.98
CA TRP A 37 -6.29 -12.48 1.14
C TRP A 37 -7.31 -12.99 0.14
N MET A 38 -8.53 -12.45 0.11
CA MET A 38 -9.56 -12.93 -0.81
C MET A 38 -9.10 -12.85 -2.26
N ARG A 39 -8.43 -11.75 -2.67
CA ARG A 39 -7.88 -11.59 -4.02
C ARG A 39 -6.84 -12.66 -4.36
N ARG A 40 -5.98 -13.04 -3.41
CA ARG A 40 -5.02 -14.15 -3.59
C ARG A 40 -5.71 -15.51 -3.71
N SER A 41 -6.84 -15.72 -3.04
CA SER A 41 -7.65 -16.93 -3.20
C SER A 41 -8.35 -16.94 -4.56
N TYR A 42 -8.97 -15.83 -4.96
CA TYR A 42 -9.62 -15.67 -6.26
C TYR A 42 -8.65 -15.94 -7.42
N LYS A 43 -7.45 -15.36 -7.40
CA LYS A 43 -6.44 -15.59 -8.45
C LYS A 43 -6.05 -17.06 -8.64
N ARG A 44 -6.12 -17.88 -7.59
CA ARG A 44 -5.76 -19.31 -7.67
C ARG A 44 -6.91 -20.19 -8.15
N ARG A 45 -8.15 -19.75 -7.95
CA ARG A 45 -9.35 -20.55 -8.20
C ARG A 45 -10.55 -19.63 -8.49
N PRO A 46 -10.51 -18.88 -9.60
CA PRO A 46 -11.52 -17.87 -9.90
C PRO A 46 -12.92 -18.47 -10.07
N ASN A 47 -13.00 -19.70 -10.60
CA ASN A 47 -14.25 -20.40 -10.88
C ASN A 47 -15.04 -20.81 -9.62
N ASP A 48 -14.38 -20.85 -8.46
CA ASP A 48 -15.03 -21.19 -7.18
C ASP A 48 -15.74 -19.98 -6.55
N PHE A 49 -15.51 -18.79 -7.07
CA PHE A 49 -16.04 -17.55 -6.52
C PHE A 49 -17.24 -17.08 -7.34
N LYS A 50 -18.31 -16.71 -6.65
CA LYS A 50 -19.48 -16.06 -7.27
C LYS A 50 -19.72 -14.69 -6.63
N ARG A 51 -19.83 -13.65 -7.46
CA ARG A 51 -20.16 -12.29 -7.04
C ARG A 51 -21.65 -12.03 -7.21
N ARG A 52 -22.25 -11.38 -6.23
CA ARG A 52 -23.63 -10.87 -6.30
C ARG A 52 -23.65 -9.42 -5.83
N ILE A 53 -24.39 -8.58 -6.54
CA ILE A 53 -24.64 -7.20 -6.13
C ILE A 53 -25.77 -7.20 -5.08
N LEU A 54 -25.55 -6.52 -3.96
CA LEU A 54 -26.52 -6.39 -2.87
C LEU A 54 -27.31 -5.10 -3.00
N GLU A 55 -26.64 -3.98 -3.28
CA GLU A 55 -27.25 -2.66 -3.31
C GLU A 55 -26.54 -1.78 -4.33
N LYS A 56 -27.30 -0.94 -5.05
CA LYS A 56 -26.78 0.06 -5.99
C LYS A 56 -27.05 1.44 -5.42
N VAL A 57 -26.09 2.33 -5.55
CA VAL A 57 -26.07 3.66 -4.93
C VAL A 57 -25.59 4.68 -5.95
N VAL A 58 -26.25 5.83 -6.01
CA VAL A 58 -25.89 6.90 -6.95
C VAL A 58 -24.80 7.81 -6.40
N SER A 59 -24.76 8.06 -5.08
CA SER A 59 -23.78 8.95 -4.44
C SER A 59 -22.65 8.19 -3.73
N ARG A 60 -21.43 8.75 -3.74
CA ARG A 60 -20.26 8.18 -3.04
C ARG A 60 -20.43 8.20 -1.52
N ASP A 61 -21.09 9.22 -0.98
CA ASP A 61 -21.27 9.33 0.48
C ASP A 61 -22.21 8.24 1.00
N GLN A 62 -23.27 7.97 0.24
CA GLN A 62 -24.20 6.88 0.52
C GLN A 62 -23.56 5.50 0.37
N LEU A 63 -22.50 5.35 -0.45
CA LEU A 63 -21.82 4.07 -0.67
C LEU A 63 -21.14 3.57 0.60
N LEU A 64 -20.46 4.45 1.34
CA LEU A 64 -19.81 4.12 2.61
C LEU A 64 -20.86 3.75 3.67
N ILE A 65 -21.97 4.48 3.72
CA ILE A 65 -23.08 4.18 4.63
C ILE A 65 -23.70 2.82 4.30
N ALA A 66 -23.95 2.54 3.02
CA ALA A 66 -24.49 1.26 2.56
C ALA A 66 -23.54 0.11 2.91
N GLU A 67 -22.23 0.24 2.64
CA GLU A 67 -21.23 -0.74 3.04
C GLU A 67 -21.27 -1.01 4.56
N GLY A 68 -21.33 0.07 5.37
CA GLY A 68 -21.39 -0.05 6.82
C GLY A 68 -22.63 -0.79 7.32
N LYS A 69 -23.79 -0.56 6.72
CA LYS A 69 -25.02 -1.30 7.05
C LYS A 69 -24.83 -2.80 6.84
N TRP A 70 -24.25 -3.21 5.70
CA TRP A 70 -24.04 -4.63 5.40
C TRP A 70 -22.93 -5.26 6.24
N LEU A 71 -21.86 -4.53 6.53
CA LEU A 71 -20.79 -5.02 7.40
C LEU A 71 -21.24 -5.18 8.85
N TYR A 72 -22.10 -4.29 9.35
CA TYR A 72 -22.63 -4.35 10.72
C TYR A 72 -23.44 -5.64 10.98
N LEU A 73 -24.07 -6.20 9.94
CA LEU A 73 -24.79 -7.48 10.03
C LEU A 73 -23.87 -8.69 10.20
N ILE A 74 -22.55 -8.54 10.02
CA ILE A 74 -21.58 -9.63 10.20
C ILE A 74 -21.32 -9.81 11.71
N PRO A 75 -21.57 -11.01 12.27
CA PRO A 75 -21.20 -11.30 13.65
C PRO A 75 -19.68 -11.20 13.85
N ASN A 76 -19.25 -10.58 14.95
CA ASN A 76 -17.82 -10.41 15.26
C ASN A 76 -17.05 -11.73 15.29
N GLU A 77 -17.69 -12.80 15.77
CA GLU A 77 -17.10 -14.13 15.92
C GLU A 77 -16.76 -14.81 14.59
N GLU A 78 -17.42 -14.36 13.51
CA GLU A 78 -17.33 -14.92 12.16
C GLU A 78 -16.33 -14.16 11.28
N LEU A 79 -15.85 -13.00 11.73
CA LEU A 79 -14.80 -12.22 11.06
C LEU A 79 -13.50 -13.02 10.96
N GLY A 80 -12.88 -13.00 9.80
CA GLY A 80 -11.67 -13.79 9.49
C GLY A 80 -11.86 -15.31 9.43
N LYS A 81 -13.01 -15.86 9.85
CA LYS A 81 -13.32 -17.30 9.82
C LYS A 81 -14.19 -17.64 8.62
N LYS A 82 -15.47 -17.25 8.70
CA LYS A 82 -16.48 -17.43 7.65
C LYS A 82 -16.55 -16.21 6.74
N TYR A 83 -16.13 -15.05 7.22
CA TYR A 83 -15.95 -13.87 6.39
C TYR A 83 -14.47 -13.58 6.14
N TYR A 84 -14.12 -13.20 4.92
CA TYR A 84 -12.81 -12.65 4.58
C TYR A 84 -12.63 -11.22 5.13
N ASN A 85 -13.72 -10.56 5.53
CA ASN A 85 -13.70 -9.29 6.24
C ASN A 85 -13.05 -9.49 7.62
N LEU A 86 -12.13 -8.59 7.95
CA LEU A 86 -11.43 -8.58 9.25
C LEU A 86 -12.06 -7.57 10.22
N THR A 87 -12.81 -6.60 9.70
CA THR A 87 -13.57 -5.61 10.46
C THR A 87 -15.00 -5.57 9.94
N ASN A 88 -15.94 -5.28 10.83
CA ASN A 88 -17.38 -5.12 10.55
C ASN A 88 -17.85 -3.66 10.58
N HIS A 89 -16.93 -2.72 10.78
CA HIS A 89 -17.19 -1.30 10.68
C HIS A 89 -16.42 -0.72 9.50
N VAL A 90 -16.96 0.34 8.94
CA VAL A 90 -16.29 1.13 7.91
C VAL A 90 -15.20 1.90 8.61
N ASN A 91 -13.95 1.56 8.31
CA ASN A 91 -12.84 2.45 8.63
C ASN A 91 -13.02 3.69 7.77
N GLY A 92 -13.41 4.81 8.40
CA GLY A 92 -13.54 6.09 7.72
C GLY A 92 -12.35 6.28 6.78
N HIS A 93 -12.64 6.47 5.49
CA HIS A 93 -11.58 6.67 4.51
C HIS A 93 -10.75 7.86 5.00
N TRP A 94 -9.42 7.76 4.98
CA TRP A 94 -8.55 8.87 5.37
C TRP A 94 -8.79 10.18 4.60
N THR A 95 -9.59 10.14 3.52
CA THR A 95 -10.04 11.32 2.75
C THR A 95 -11.32 11.95 3.29
N SER A 96 -12.09 11.27 4.14
CA SER A 96 -13.36 11.77 4.68
C SER A 96 -13.17 12.70 5.88
N ASP A 97 -12.08 12.54 6.62
CA ASP A 97 -11.76 13.41 7.76
C ASP A 97 -10.86 14.57 7.31
N ASN A 98 -11.42 15.78 7.19
CA ASN A 98 -10.67 16.99 6.85
C ASN A 98 -9.46 17.23 7.79
N GLU A 99 -9.55 16.80 9.05
CA GLU A 99 -8.43 16.90 10.02
C GLU A 99 -7.29 15.90 9.74
N LYS A 100 -7.61 14.73 9.16
CA LYS A 100 -6.61 13.73 8.75
C LYS A 100 -6.04 14.01 7.35
N GLN A 101 -6.67 14.90 6.58
CA GLN A 101 -6.17 15.41 5.31
C GLN A 101 -4.98 16.37 5.43
N ILE A 102 -4.57 16.78 6.64
CA ILE A 102 -3.28 17.48 6.78
C ILE A 102 -2.21 16.54 6.23
N SER A 103 -1.68 16.92 5.08
CA SER A 103 -0.77 16.06 4.34
C SER A 103 0.43 15.74 5.23
N ILE A 104 1.04 14.55 5.07
CA ILE A 104 2.29 14.21 5.77
C ILE A 104 3.33 15.34 5.56
N LYS A 105 3.29 15.98 4.38
CA LYS A 105 4.09 17.17 4.03
C LYS A 105 3.82 18.37 4.94
N GLU A 106 2.56 18.70 5.23
CA GLU A 106 2.20 19.79 6.15
C GLU A 106 2.58 19.49 7.59
N LYS A 107 2.36 18.26 8.07
CA LYS A 107 2.80 17.86 9.43
C LYS A 107 4.31 18.04 9.58
N ILE A 108 5.08 17.54 8.62
CA ILE A 108 6.54 17.72 8.58
C ILE A 108 6.91 19.21 8.50
N SER A 109 6.19 19.99 7.69
CA SER A 109 6.45 21.44 7.54
C SER A 109 6.23 22.19 8.84
N ASN A 110 5.12 21.93 9.54
CA ASN A 110 4.78 22.58 10.79
C ASN A 110 5.76 22.23 11.91
N THR A 111 6.17 20.96 12.03
CA THR A 111 7.20 20.55 12.99
C THR A 111 8.53 21.23 12.70
N LYS A 112 8.96 21.30 11.43
CA LYS A 112 10.20 22.00 11.05
C LYS A 112 10.13 23.49 11.36
N LYS A 113 9.03 24.17 11.05
CA LYS A 113 8.85 25.59 11.37
C LYS A 113 8.97 25.85 12.87
N LYS A 114 8.31 25.02 13.69
CA LYS A 114 8.42 25.11 15.17
C LYS A 114 9.85 24.90 15.65
N PHE A 115 10.54 23.88 15.13
CA PHE A 115 11.94 23.60 15.48
C PHE A 115 12.88 24.77 15.10
N TRP A 116 12.75 25.31 13.88
CA TRP A 116 13.61 26.41 13.42
C TRP A 116 13.31 27.76 14.05
N SER A 117 12.18 27.89 14.74
CA SER A 117 11.77 29.08 15.50
C SER A 117 12.01 28.89 17.00
N SER A 118 12.65 27.79 17.42
CA SER A 118 12.95 27.58 18.83
C SER A 118 14.16 28.43 19.26
N PRO A 119 14.18 28.93 20.51
CA PRO A 119 15.32 29.68 21.04
C PRO A 119 16.64 28.89 20.98
N GLU A 120 16.55 27.57 21.14
CA GLU A 120 17.70 26.66 21.04
C GLU A 120 18.28 26.63 19.61
N SER A 121 17.41 26.64 18.60
CA SER A 121 17.82 26.68 17.19
C SER A 121 18.46 28.02 16.83
N GLU A 122 17.93 29.13 17.35
CA GLU A 122 18.52 30.46 17.18
C GLU A 122 19.90 30.55 17.84
N ALA A 123 20.04 30.10 19.09
CA ALA A 123 21.31 30.07 19.79
C ALA A 123 22.36 29.20 19.06
N ALA A 124 21.96 28.05 18.53
CA ALA A 124 22.84 27.21 17.72
C ALA A 124 23.30 27.91 16.43
N ARG A 125 22.39 28.60 15.74
CA ARG A 125 22.71 29.39 14.52
C ARG A 125 23.65 30.55 14.83
N GLU A 126 23.46 31.22 15.96
CA GLU A 126 24.30 32.33 16.40
C GLU A 126 25.72 31.85 16.72
N LYS A 127 25.88 30.73 17.44
CA LYS A 127 27.19 30.09 17.67
C LYS A 127 27.88 29.72 16.37
N ILE A 128 27.18 29.10 15.42
CA ILE A 128 27.75 28.75 14.11
C ILE A 128 28.17 30.02 13.34
N ARG A 129 27.37 31.09 13.42
CA ARG A 129 27.69 32.38 12.78
C ARG A 129 28.94 33.01 13.37
N GLN A 130 29.08 33.01 14.70
CA GLN A 130 30.27 33.50 15.40
C GLN A 130 31.51 32.70 15.00
N LEU A 131 31.43 31.37 15.04
CA LEU A 131 32.51 30.47 14.62
C LEU A 131 32.95 30.71 13.16
N ASN A 132 32.01 30.89 12.24
CA ASN A 132 32.34 31.17 10.83
C ASN A 132 33.02 32.54 10.67
N LYS A 133 32.63 33.53 11.47
CA LYS A 133 33.25 34.86 11.49
C LYS A 133 34.69 34.80 12.02
N GLU A 134 34.91 34.08 13.12
CA GLU A 134 36.22 33.86 13.74
C GLU A 134 37.18 33.12 12.80
N LYS A 135 36.70 32.08 12.13
CA LYS A 135 37.51 31.30 11.18
C LYS A 135 37.70 31.98 9.82
N GLY A 136 37.09 33.14 9.59
CA GLY A 136 37.11 33.82 8.28
C GLY A 136 36.47 33.01 7.14
N ILE A 137 35.70 31.96 7.46
CA ILE A 137 35.11 31.07 6.47
C ILE A 137 33.82 31.73 5.96
N LYS A 138 33.89 32.33 4.77
CA LYS A 138 32.67 32.63 4.01
C LYS A 138 32.16 31.30 3.44
N PRO A 139 30.90 30.90 3.69
CA PRO A 139 30.36 29.73 3.01
C PRO A 139 30.46 29.99 1.50
N PRO A 140 31.02 29.06 0.70
CA PRO A 140 31.19 29.27 -0.72
C PRO A 140 29.82 29.57 -1.36
N SER A 141 29.76 30.62 -2.18
CA SER A 141 28.58 30.92 -2.98
C SER A 141 28.20 29.68 -3.78
N ARG A 142 27.04 29.09 -3.49
CA ARG A 142 26.50 27.97 -4.26
C ARG A 142 25.80 28.43 -5.55
N LYS A 143 25.84 29.72 -5.86
CA LYS A 143 25.19 30.28 -7.06
C LYS A 143 25.96 29.80 -8.29
N GLY A 144 25.35 28.91 -9.07
CA GLY A 144 25.94 28.34 -10.29
C GLY A 144 26.73 27.05 -10.10
N VAL A 145 26.98 26.60 -8.86
CA VAL A 145 27.64 25.31 -8.61
C VAL A 145 26.62 24.19 -8.77
N PRO A 146 26.78 23.26 -9.73
CA PRO A 146 25.97 22.05 -9.82
C PRO A 146 25.96 21.36 -8.46
N GLY A 147 24.78 20.99 -7.96
CA GLY A 147 24.71 20.14 -6.77
C GLY A 147 25.57 18.90 -6.99
N TRP A 148 26.24 18.41 -5.94
CA TRP A 148 27.13 17.24 -6.04
C TRP A 148 26.45 16.01 -6.64
N ASN A 149 25.11 15.98 -6.65
CA ASN A 149 24.20 14.96 -7.18
C ASN A 149 23.76 15.22 -8.64
N LYS A 150 24.08 16.37 -9.24
CA LYS A 150 23.61 16.77 -10.58
C LYS A 150 24.42 16.04 -11.64
N GLY A 151 23.75 15.28 -12.50
CA GLY A 151 24.38 14.46 -13.54
C GLY A 151 24.78 13.05 -13.08
N LEU A 152 24.47 12.67 -11.84
CA LEU A 152 24.71 11.32 -11.34
C LEU A 152 23.54 10.40 -11.66
N THR A 153 23.72 9.53 -12.65
CA THR A 153 22.81 8.46 -13.07
C THR A 153 23.40 7.09 -12.73
N LYS A 154 22.67 6.01 -13.03
CA LYS A 154 23.18 4.62 -12.91
C LYS A 154 24.37 4.36 -13.83
N ASP A 155 24.50 5.15 -14.89
CA ASP A 155 25.52 4.99 -15.92
C ASP A 155 26.78 5.79 -15.58
N THR A 156 26.63 6.89 -14.83
CA THR A 156 27.75 7.79 -14.48
C THR A 156 28.32 7.55 -13.08
N ASP A 157 27.62 6.88 -12.15
CA ASP A 157 28.16 6.60 -10.80
C ASP A 157 27.83 5.20 -10.28
N GLN A 158 28.92 4.50 -9.92
CA GLN A 158 28.90 3.11 -9.48
C GLN A 158 28.11 2.90 -8.18
N ARG A 159 28.02 3.88 -7.29
CA ARG A 159 27.23 3.78 -6.04
C ARG A 159 25.74 3.82 -6.34
N ILE A 160 25.31 4.67 -7.27
CA ILE A 160 23.91 4.72 -7.71
C ILE A 160 23.53 3.42 -8.41
N LYS A 161 24.43 2.92 -9.27
CA LYS A 161 24.29 1.59 -9.90
C LYS A 161 24.14 0.49 -8.85
N ASN A 162 25.06 0.42 -7.89
CA ASN A 162 25.06 -0.59 -6.82
C ASN A 162 23.82 -0.49 -5.93
N ASN A 163 23.36 0.71 -5.58
CA ASN A 163 22.13 0.91 -4.81
C ASN A 163 20.90 0.48 -5.61
N SER A 164 20.86 0.77 -6.91
CA SER A 164 19.77 0.30 -7.78
C SER A 164 19.73 -1.23 -7.89
N ILE A 165 20.90 -1.87 -7.95
CA ILE A 165 21.04 -3.33 -7.93
C ILE A 165 20.60 -3.90 -6.57
N ALA A 166 20.96 -3.24 -5.46
CA ALA A 166 20.56 -3.65 -4.12
C ALA A 166 19.04 -3.55 -3.90
N ILE A 167 18.39 -2.51 -4.45
CA ILE A 167 16.94 -2.34 -4.41
C ILE A 167 16.24 -3.33 -5.34
N SER A 168 16.80 -3.61 -6.52
CA SER A 168 16.22 -4.56 -7.48
C SER A 168 16.42 -6.02 -7.06
N LYS A 169 17.39 -6.31 -6.20
CA LYS A 169 17.51 -7.62 -5.57
C LYS A 169 16.25 -7.86 -4.73
N PRO A 170 15.51 -8.97 -4.94
CA PRO A 170 14.38 -9.31 -4.09
C PRO A 170 14.89 -9.41 -2.66
N LYS A 171 14.37 -8.55 -1.76
CA LYS A 171 14.63 -8.66 -0.32
C LYS A 171 14.33 -10.10 0.07
N SER A 172 15.35 -10.82 0.49
CA SER A 172 15.29 -12.24 0.81
C SER A 172 14.35 -12.49 1.98
N ASN A 173 13.06 -12.63 1.67
CA ASN A 173 12.16 -13.50 2.43
C ASN A 173 11.92 -14.83 1.68
N THR A 174 12.82 -15.16 0.74
CA THR A 174 12.85 -16.42 -0.01
C THR A 174 13.39 -17.59 0.80
N LYS A 175 14.04 -17.36 1.97
CA LYS A 175 14.45 -18.45 2.87
C LYS A 175 13.24 -19.18 3.48
N LEU A 176 12.08 -18.52 3.58
CA LEU A 176 10.80 -19.10 4.02
C LEU A 176 9.99 -19.75 2.89
N MET A 177 10.41 -19.65 1.63
CA MET A 177 9.77 -20.31 0.47
C MET A 177 10.35 -21.70 0.16
N GLY A 178 11.13 -22.30 1.07
CA GLY A 178 11.70 -23.64 0.91
C GLY A 178 10.65 -24.75 0.71
N ARG A 179 9.43 -24.58 1.24
CA ARG A 179 8.32 -25.52 1.00
C ARG A 179 7.74 -25.43 -0.43
N TYR A 180 7.73 -24.25 -1.03
CA TYR A 180 7.09 -24.03 -2.33
C TYR A 180 7.96 -24.52 -3.49
N ASN A 181 9.29 -24.41 -3.36
CA ASN A 181 10.22 -24.93 -4.37
C ASN A 181 10.32 -26.46 -4.32
N LYS A 182 10.42 -27.07 -3.11
CA LYS A 182 10.42 -28.54 -2.97
C LYS A 182 9.16 -29.20 -3.55
N PHE A 183 7.98 -28.61 -3.34
CA PHE A 183 6.73 -29.13 -3.89
C PHE A 183 6.68 -29.04 -5.41
N ARG A 184 7.21 -27.95 -6.00
CA ARG A 184 7.28 -27.78 -7.45
C ARG A 184 8.27 -28.75 -8.10
N ASP A 185 9.39 -29.04 -7.45
CA ASP A 185 10.39 -29.98 -7.96
C ASP A 185 9.89 -31.43 -7.86
N SER A 186 9.17 -31.80 -6.78
CA SER A 186 8.49 -33.09 -6.69
C SER A 186 7.37 -33.26 -7.74
N LEU A 187 6.59 -32.21 -8.01
CA LEU A 187 5.57 -32.23 -9.08
C LEU A 187 6.19 -32.43 -10.45
N LYS A 188 7.34 -31.79 -10.73
CA LYS A 188 8.08 -31.98 -11.99
C LYS A 188 8.59 -33.39 -12.15
N GLN A 189 9.18 -33.97 -11.10
CA GLN A 189 9.62 -35.37 -11.11
C GLN A 189 8.46 -36.35 -11.33
N MET A 190 7.28 -36.08 -10.76
CA MET A 190 6.08 -36.89 -10.99
C MET A 190 5.58 -36.79 -12.45
N THR A 191 5.54 -35.58 -13.02
CA THR A 191 5.09 -35.39 -14.41
C THR A 191 6.09 -35.88 -15.46
N GLU A 192 7.39 -35.89 -15.17
CA GLU A 192 8.42 -36.38 -16.09
C GLU A 192 8.61 -37.91 -15.98
N GLY A 193 8.20 -38.52 -14.86
CA GLY A 193 8.21 -39.98 -14.66
C GLY A 193 7.05 -40.72 -15.34
N GLU A 194 5.94 -40.05 -15.64
CA GLU A 194 4.77 -40.63 -16.33
C GLU A 194 4.92 -40.72 -17.86
N ILE A 195 6.02 -40.19 -18.42
CA ILE A 195 6.24 -40.16 -19.88
C ILE A 195 7.21 -41.27 -20.35
N ASN A 196 7.88 -41.99 -19.43
CA ASN A 196 8.86 -43.04 -19.76
C ASN A 196 8.58 -44.39 -19.07
N GLY A 197 7.32 -44.74 -18.84
CA GLY A 197 6.90 -46.04 -18.31
C GLY A 197 5.74 -46.63 -19.09
#